data_AF-A0A1I8FT58-F1
#
_entry.id   AF-A0A1I8FT58-F1
#
_cell.length_a   1.000
_cell.length_b   1.000
_cell.length_c   1.000
_cell.angle_alpha   90.00
_cell.angle_beta   90.00
_cell.angle_gamma   90.00
#
_symmetry.space_group_name_H-M   'P 1'
#
loop_
_entity.id
_entity.type
_entity.pdbx_description
1 polymer ?
#
loop_
_entity_poly.entity_id
_entity_poly.type
_entity_poly.pdbx_seq_one_letter_code
_entity_poly.pdbx_strand_id
1 'polypeptide(L)'
;MALVMQAAAQLFQGRYGGFIAWSGAAIVLFRSELAMLCGPALIYLRLRFGDAAKVAATTGLACLAATVAIDSLFWGRPVWPELEVFLFNTVQNRSSQWGTQPFLWYFYSALPRCLLLSGLFLPLAAYLNRRTRPIIAGCLVFVLLYSCLPHKELRFVLYIVPLLNTPTAWLCAAIFSNGRKSFAWRCLGWLVAAHLAANLAATGLMAWAAAWNYPGGQAMWDLHFTHLRHLCPRGTTRSPRVSSSSCHIHIGNLAAQTGAIRFLELLDSS
;
A
#
# COMPACT_ATOMS: atom_id res chain seq x y z
N MET A 1 -5.69 -1.12 -1.47
CA MET A 1 -5.39 -2.42 -2.11
C MET A 1 -6.66 -3.19 -2.50
N ALA A 2 -7.60 -3.40 -1.58
CA ALA A 2 -8.81 -4.19 -1.84
C ALA A 2 -9.63 -3.69 -3.04
N LEU A 3 -9.85 -2.37 -3.16
CA LEU A 3 -10.59 -1.81 -4.31
C LEU A 3 -9.91 -2.06 -5.66
N VAL A 4 -8.58 -1.98 -5.71
CA VAL A 4 -7.80 -2.26 -6.93
C VAL A 4 -7.94 -3.73 -7.33
N MET A 5 -7.94 -4.64 -6.35
CA MET A 5 -8.17 -6.07 -6.61
C MET A 5 -9.60 -6.34 -7.05
N GLN A 6 -10.57 -5.66 -6.47
CA GLN A 6 -11.97 -5.78 -6.88
C GLN A 6 -12.16 -5.27 -8.32
N ALA A 7 -11.54 -4.14 -8.68
CA ALA A 7 -11.53 -3.64 -10.04
C ALA A 7 -10.90 -4.67 -11.01
N ALA A 8 -9.71 -5.19 -10.68
CA ALA A 8 -9.05 -6.20 -11.50
C ALA A 8 -9.88 -7.49 -11.65
N ALA A 9 -10.56 -7.93 -10.59
CA ALA A 9 -11.46 -9.08 -10.65
C ALA A 9 -12.63 -8.86 -11.62
N GLN A 10 -13.26 -7.68 -11.57
CA GLN A 10 -14.34 -7.31 -12.48
C GLN A 10 -13.86 -7.24 -13.94
N LEU A 11 -12.63 -6.74 -14.15
CA LEU A 11 -11.99 -6.73 -15.46
C LEU A 11 -11.80 -8.17 -15.99
N PHE A 12 -11.28 -9.08 -15.17
CA PHE A 12 -11.10 -10.49 -15.57
C PHE A 12 -12.41 -11.24 -15.79
N GLN A 13 -13.49 -10.83 -15.13
CA GLN A 13 -14.84 -11.36 -15.34
C GLN A 13 -15.58 -10.73 -16.54
N GLY A 14 -14.97 -9.78 -17.26
CA GLY A 14 -15.60 -9.07 -18.38
C GLY A 14 -16.70 -8.09 -17.97
N ARG A 15 -16.78 -7.74 -16.68
CA ARG A 15 -17.79 -6.82 -16.12
C ARG A 15 -17.26 -5.39 -16.13
N TYR A 16 -17.25 -4.78 -17.32
CA TYR A 16 -16.61 -3.48 -17.54
C TYR A 16 -17.22 -2.32 -16.74
N GLY A 17 -18.54 -2.29 -16.53
CA GLY A 17 -19.19 -1.27 -15.69
C GLY A 17 -18.72 -1.34 -14.23
N GLY A 18 -18.60 -2.56 -13.68
CA GLY A 18 -18.06 -2.78 -12.35
C GLY A 18 -16.59 -2.36 -12.26
N PHE A 19 -15.77 -2.72 -13.26
CA PHE A 19 -14.37 -2.29 -13.33
C PHE A 19 -14.24 -0.77 -13.26
N ILE A 20 -15.00 -0.03 -14.07
CA ILE A 20 -14.97 1.45 -14.08
C ILE A 20 -15.38 2.03 -12.73
N ALA A 21 -16.46 1.52 -12.11
CA ALA A 21 -16.93 2.01 -10.82
C ALA A 21 -15.88 1.79 -9.72
N TRP A 22 -15.33 0.58 -9.60
CA TRP A 22 -14.34 0.25 -8.57
C TRP A 22 -12.99 0.96 -8.80
N SER A 23 -12.56 1.11 -10.06
CA SER A 23 -11.38 1.91 -10.40
C SER A 23 -11.60 3.38 -10.09
N GLY A 24 -12.75 3.97 -10.44
CA GLY A 24 -13.09 5.35 -10.13
C GLY A 24 -13.13 5.62 -8.63
N ALA A 25 -13.76 4.74 -7.86
CA ALA A 25 -13.77 4.82 -6.39
C ALA A 25 -12.34 4.74 -5.81
N ALA A 26 -11.49 3.85 -6.33
CA ALA A 26 -10.11 3.74 -5.87
C ALA A 26 -9.29 5.02 -6.17
N ILE A 27 -9.49 5.62 -7.36
CA ILE A 27 -8.79 6.84 -7.79
C ILE A 27 -9.20 8.05 -6.96
N VAL A 28 -10.52 8.23 -6.74
CA VAL A 28 -11.06 9.43 -6.08
C VAL A 28 -10.88 9.39 -4.55
N LEU A 29 -11.06 8.23 -3.92
CA LEU A 29 -11.02 8.10 -2.46
C LEU A 29 -9.61 7.95 -1.92
N PHE A 30 -8.75 7.22 -2.63
CA PHE A 30 -7.46 6.84 -2.09
C PHE A 30 -6.34 7.58 -2.75
N ARG A 31 -6.21 7.46 -4.08
CA ARG A 31 -5.00 7.85 -4.79
C ARG A 31 -5.20 8.09 -6.27
N SER A 32 -5.00 9.33 -6.70
CA SER A 32 -5.11 9.74 -8.11
C SER A 32 -4.19 8.95 -9.06
N GLU A 33 -3.04 8.47 -8.59
CA GLU A 33 -2.09 7.74 -9.43
C GLU A 33 -2.59 6.40 -9.96
N LEU A 34 -3.63 5.84 -9.35
CA LEU A 34 -4.26 4.60 -9.83
C LEU A 34 -4.87 4.79 -11.23
N ALA A 35 -5.08 6.04 -11.66
CA ALA A 35 -5.42 6.36 -13.03
C ALA A 35 -4.33 5.93 -14.01
N MET A 36 -3.05 5.97 -13.62
CA MET A 36 -1.94 5.49 -14.46
C MET A 36 -1.93 3.96 -14.58
N LEU A 37 -2.43 3.24 -13.57
CA LEU A 37 -2.55 1.78 -13.59
C LEU A 37 -3.79 1.31 -14.36
N CYS A 38 -4.94 1.94 -14.14
CA CYS A 38 -6.22 1.55 -14.76
C CYS A 38 -6.45 2.19 -16.13
N GLY A 39 -5.87 3.36 -16.39
CA GLY A 39 -6.04 4.13 -17.63
C GLY A 39 -5.65 3.36 -18.89
N PRO A 40 -4.46 2.73 -18.97
CA PRO A 40 -4.07 1.91 -20.11
C PRO A 40 -5.06 0.76 -20.39
N ALA A 41 -5.60 0.13 -19.35
CA ALA A 41 -6.61 -0.91 -19.49
C ALA A 41 -7.93 -0.35 -20.04
N LEU A 42 -8.38 0.83 -19.59
CA LEU A 42 -9.57 1.50 -20.12
C LEU A 42 -9.43 1.86 -21.61
N ILE A 43 -8.26 2.36 -22.02
CA ILE A 43 -7.95 2.68 -23.42
C ILE A 43 -7.95 1.40 -24.28
N TYR A 44 -7.33 0.32 -23.79
CA TYR A 44 -7.27 -0.96 -24.49
C TYR A 44 -8.65 -1.57 -24.75
N LEU A 45 -9.57 -1.43 -23.80
CA LEU A 45 -10.91 -2.03 -23.88
C LEU A 45 -11.86 -1.33 -24.85
N ARG A 46 -11.48 -0.17 -25.42
CA ARG A 46 -12.29 0.60 -26.39
C ARG A 46 -13.77 0.71 -26.00
N LEU A 47 -14.02 0.92 -24.71
CA LEU A 47 -15.39 0.95 -24.17
C LEU A 47 -16.18 2.09 -24.80
N ARG A 48 -17.50 1.93 -24.93
CA ARG A 48 -18.38 3.03 -25.36
C ARG A 48 -18.25 4.17 -24.35
N PHE A 49 -17.63 5.26 -24.80
CA PHE A 49 -17.32 6.42 -23.94
C PHE A 49 -18.54 6.93 -23.16
N GLY A 50 -19.74 6.92 -23.76
CA GLY A 50 -20.96 7.41 -23.11
C GLY A 50 -21.35 6.67 -21.84
N ASP A 51 -21.40 5.34 -21.88
CA ASP A 51 -21.83 4.53 -20.73
C ASP A 51 -20.73 4.46 -19.66
N ALA A 52 -19.47 4.39 -20.11
CA ALA A 52 -18.32 4.44 -19.22
C ALA A 52 -18.21 5.77 -18.49
N ALA A 53 -18.42 6.90 -19.19
CA ALA A 53 -18.39 8.23 -18.60
C ALA A 53 -19.52 8.44 -17.62
N LYS A 54 -20.73 7.93 -17.89
CA LYS A 54 -21.85 8.00 -16.94
C LYS A 54 -21.51 7.29 -15.64
N VAL A 55 -21.06 6.03 -15.71
CA VAL A 55 -20.70 5.25 -14.51
C VAL A 55 -19.55 5.92 -13.75
N ALA A 56 -18.49 6.33 -14.46
CA ALA A 56 -17.36 7.02 -13.87
C ALA A 56 -17.78 8.34 -13.20
N ALA A 57 -18.65 9.13 -13.84
CA ALA A 57 -19.15 10.40 -13.31
C ALA A 57 -20.03 10.19 -12.08
N THR A 58 -20.98 9.25 -12.12
CA THR A 58 -21.86 8.98 -10.98
C THR A 58 -21.10 8.44 -9.79
N THR A 59 -20.21 7.47 -10.00
CA THR A 59 -19.42 6.88 -8.92
C THR A 59 -18.37 7.87 -8.42
N GLY A 60 -17.70 8.59 -9.32
CA GLY A 60 -16.71 9.59 -8.98
C GLY A 60 -17.29 10.75 -8.18
N LEU A 61 -18.46 11.26 -8.57
CA LEU A 61 -19.13 12.35 -7.84
C LEU A 61 -19.62 11.89 -6.46
N ALA A 62 -20.17 10.67 -6.36
CA ALA A 62 -20.58 10.12 -5.07
C ALA A 62 -19.38 9.92 -4.12
N CYS A 63 -18.27 9.37 -4.63
CA CYS A 63 -17.04 9.22 -3.86
C CYS A 63 -16.44 10.57 -3.48
N LEU A 64 -16.45 11.55 -4.39
CA LEU A 64 -15.97 12.90 -4.15
C LEU A 64 -16.77 13.58 -3.03
N ALA A 65 -18.10 13.50 -3.10
CA ALA A 65 -18.96 14.04 -2.04
C ALA A 65 -18.68 13.37 -0.69
N ALA A 66 -18.45 12.06 -0.68
CA ALA A 66 -18.13 11.32 0.54
C ALA A 66 -16.77 11.74 1.15
N THR A 67 -15.68 11.81 0.36
CA THR A 67 -14.37 12.26 0.86
C THR A 67 -14.44 13.69 1.33
N VAL A 68 -15.02 14.61 0.55
CA VAL A 68 -15.16 16.00 0.98
C VAL A 68 -15.95 16.12 2.27
N ALA A 69 -17.08 15.42 2.41
CA ALA A 69 -17.88 15.49 3.64
C ALA A 69 -17.12 14.93 4.85
N ILE A 70 -16.56 13.72 4.74
CA ILE A 70 -15.89 13.05 5.85
C ILE A 70 -14.60 13.77 6.24
N ASP A 71 -13.75 14.06 5.25
CA ASP A 71 -12.45 14.68 5.51
C ASP A 71 -12.61 16.11 6.02
N SER A 72 -13.59 16.87 5.52
CA SER A 72 -13.83 18.22 6.03
C SER A 72 -14.31 18.23 7.49
N LEU A 73 -15.04 17.20 7.92
CA LEU A 73 -15.42 17.04 9.33
C LEU A 73 -14.21 16.80 10.22
N PHE A 74 -13.29 15.93 9.81
CA PHE A 74 -12.08 15.64 10.59
C PHE A 74 -11.06 16.80 10.57
N TRP A 75 -10.96 17.51 9.45
CA TRP A 75 -10.01 18.60 9.28
C TRP A 75 -10.53 19.96 9.77
N GLY A 76 -11.81 20.07 10.10
CA GLY A 76 -12.43 21.31 10.57
C GLY A 76 -12.49 22.41 9.50
N ARG A 77 -12.25 22.08 8.23
CA ARG A 77 -12.32 22.99 7.08
C ARG A 77 -12.70 22.21 5.81
N PRO A 78 -13.37 22.83 4.82
CA PRO A 78 -13.61 22.20 3.53
C PRO A 78 -12.32 21.76 2.86
N VAL A 79 -12.14 20.44 2.70
CA VAL A 79 -10.92 19.83 2.17
C VAL A 79 -11.27 18.70 1.22
N TRP A 80 -10.58 18.69 0.09
CA TRP A 80 -10.45 17.50 -0.75
C TRP A 80 -8.97 17.06 -0.68
N PRO A 81 -8.64 16.04 0.12
CA PRO A 81 -7.25 15.71 0.43
C PRO A 81 -6.42 15.41 -0.82
N GLU A 82 -6.96 14.63 -1.76
CA GLU A 82 -6.27 14.26 -2.98
C GLU A 82 -5.94 15.47 -3.87
N LEU A 83 -6.80 16.49 -3.90
CA LEU A 83 -6.52 17.72 -4.64
C LEU A 83 -5.39 18.51 -3.99
N GLU A 84 -5.38 18.64 -2.67
CA GLU A 84 -4.28 19.33 -1.97
C GLU A 84 -2.95 18.62 -2.18
N VAL A 85 -2.94 17.28 -2.11
CA VAL A 85 -1.76 16.45 -2.39
C VAL A 85 -1.31 16.62 -3.84
N PHE A 86 -2.23 16.66 -4.80
CA PHE A 86 -1.91 16.89 -6.20
C PHE A 86 -1.31 18.28 -6.44
N LEU A 87 -1.89 19.34 -5.86
CA LEU A 87 -1.37 20.70 -5.95
C LEU A 87 0.02 20.82 -5.31
N PHE A 88 0.20 20.25 -4.12
CA PHE A 88 1.48 20.29 -3.41
C PHE A 88 2.59 19.54 -4.16
N ASN A 89 2.30 18.34 -4.68
CA ASN A 89 3.33 17.51 -5.30
C ASN A 89 3.57 17.84 -6.77
N THR A 90 2.52 18.12 -7.54
CA THR A 90 2.60 18.32 -8.98
C THR A 90 2.80 19.78 -9.35
N VAL A 91 2.06 20.70 -8.72
CA VAL A 91 2.13 22.13 -9.06
C VAL A 91 3.29 22.82 -8.32
N GLN A 92 3.48 22.52 -7.03
CA GLN A 92 4.53 23.16 -6.23
C GLN A 92 5.88 22.40 -6.26
N ASN A 93 5.92 21.20 -6.87
CA ASN A 93 7.11 20.36 -7.05
C ASN A 93 7.95 20.14 -5.77
N ARG A 94 7.30 20.13 -4.60
CA ARG A 94 7.96 19.95 -3.29
C ARG A 94 8.30 18.49 -2.98
N SER A 95 7.90 17.56 -3.85
CA SER A 95 8.12 16.11 -3.66
C SER A 95 9.60 15.75 -3.53
N SER A 96 10.49 16.49 -4.19
CA SER A 96 11.96 16.28 -4.14
C SER A 96 12.59 16.53 -2.76
N GLN A 97 11.92 17.30 -1.88
CA GLN A 97 12.44 17.63 -0.55
C GLN A 97 12.45 16.43 0.41
N TRP A 98 11.72 15.36 0.07
CA TRP A 98 11.62 14.13 0.84
C TRP A 98 12.62 13.06 0.40
N GLY A 99 13.69 13.47 -0.30
CA GLY A 99 14.74 12.61 -0.82
C GLY A 99 14.44 12.04 -2.21
N THR A 100 15.49 11.86 -3.00
CA THR A 100 15.39 11.37 -4.38
C THR A 100 16.11 10.04 -4.56
N GLN A 101 15.59 9.20 -5.44
CA GLN A 101 16.20 7.91 -5.77
C GLN A 101 16.37 7.76 -7.29
N PRO A 102 17.36 6.96 -7.75
CA PRO A 102 17.59 6.72 -9.17
C PRO A 102 16.35 6.21 -9.91
N PHE A 103 16.27 6.46 -11.22
CA PHE A 103 15.15 6.04 -12.07
C PHE A 103 14.80 4.56 -11.91
N LEU A 104 15.82 3.69 -11.89
CA LEU A 104 15.65 2.23 -11.82
C LEU A 104 15.41 1.68 -10.41
N TRP A 105 15.27 2.51 -9.37
CA TRP A 105 15.11 2.06 -7.99
C TRP A 105 13.97 1.07 -7.80
N TYR A 106 12.84 1.28 -8.50
CA TYR A 106 11.74 0.33 -8.45
C TYR A 106 12.11 -1.06 -8.96
N PHE A 107 12.98 -1.16 -9.97
CA PHE A 107 13.37 -2.43 -10.60
C PHE A 107 14.38 -3.23 -9.78
N TYR A 108 15.44 -2.59 -9.27
CA TYR A 108 16.48 -3.31 -8.53
C TYR A 108 16.19 -3.41 -7.02
N SER A 109 15.30 -2.58 -6.48
CA SER A 109 15.05 -2.52 -5.03
C SER A 109 13.61 -2.83 -4.64
N ALA A 110 12.62 -2.16 -5.22
CA ALA A 110 11.23 -2.30 -4.79
C ALA A 110 10.61 -3.63 -5.23
N LEU A 111 10.67 -3.94 -6.54
CA LEU A 111 10.08 -5.15 -7.12
C LEU A 111 10.67 -6.44 -6.50
N PRO A 112 12.00 -6.58 -6.32
CA PRO A 112 12.57 -7.77 -5.69
C PRO A 112 12.12 -7.94 -4.24
N ARG A 113 12.00 -6.85 -3.47
CA ARG A 113 11.50 -6.91 -2.08
C ARG A 113 10.02 -7.26 -1.99
N CYS A 114 9.21 -6.80 -2.94
CA CYS A 114 7.77 -7.07 -2.96
C CYS A 114 7.42 -8.47 -3.47
N LEU A 115 8.11 -8.96 -4.49
CA LEU A 115 7.78 -10.22 -5.16
C LEU A 115 8.64 -11.39 -4.68
N LEU A 116 9.80 -11.10 -4.09
CA LEU A 116 10.77 -12.10 -3.66
C LEU A 116 11.02 -13.12 -4.79
N LEU A 117 10.99 -14.41 -4.49
CA LEU A 117 11.20 -15.47 -5.49
C LEU A 117 10.04 -15.56 -6.50
N SER A 118 8.86 -15.03 -6.18
CA SER A 118 7.69 -15.02 -7.10
C SER A 118 7.92 -14.16 -8.33
N GLY A 119 8.84 -13.18 -8.27
CA GLY A 119 9.22 -12.38 -9.43
C GLY A 119 9.92 -13.20 -10.52
N LEU A 120 10.67 -14.24 -10.14
CA LEU A 120 11.41 -15.09 -11.09
C LEU A 120 10.48 -15.91 -12.00
N PHE A 121 9.23 -16.11 -11.57
CA PHE A 121 8.25 -16.93 -12.28
C PHE A 121 7.48 -16.11 -13.34
N LEU A 122 7.56 -14.78 -13.29
CA LEU A 122 6.85 -13.89 -14.21
C LEU A 122 7.23 -14.09 -15.69
N PRO A 123 8.53 -14.19 -16.08
CA PRO A 123 8.89 -14.40 -17.47
C PRO A 123 8.37 -15.75 -18.00
N LEU A 124 8.43 -16.80 -17.18
CA LEU A 124 7.92 -18.12 -17.55
C LEU A 124 6.39 -18.11 -17.68
N ALA A 125 5.68 -17.43 -16.77
CA ALA A 125 4.24 -17.26 -16.87
C ALA A 125 3.82 -16.46 -18.13
N ALA A 126 4.60 -15.43 -18.51
CA ALA A 126 4.39 -14.64 -19.71
C ALA A 126 4.69 -15.43 -21.00
N TYR A 127 5.68 -16.31 -20.95
CA TYR A 127 6.04 -17.19 -22.06
C TYR A 127 4.94 -18.23 -22.31
N LEU A 128 4.51 -18.94 -21.27
CA LEU A 128 3.55 -20.05 -21.37
C LEU A 128 2.10 -19.60 -21.59
N ASN A 129 1.68 -18.44 -21.06
CA ASN A 129 0.31 -17.96 -21.18
C ASN A 129 0.24 -16.54 -21.72
N ARG A 130 -0.26 -16.38 -22.95
CA ARG A 130 -0.41 -15.06 -23.58
C ARG A 130 -1.35 -14.12 -22.81
N ARG A 131 -2.28 -14.66 -22.01
CA ARG A 131 -3.25 -13.88 -21.21
C ARG A 131 -2.61 -13.17 -20.03
N THR A 132 -1.44 -13.60 -19.55
CA THR A 132 -0.74 -12.95 -18.42
C THR A 132 0.08 -11.74 -18.87
N ARG A 133 0.48 -11.70 -20.15
CA ARG A 133 1.27 -10.61 -20.75
C ARG A 133 0.66 -9.22 -20.56
N PRO A 134 -0.63 -8.96 -20.84
CA PRO A 134 -1.21 -7.63 -20.63
C PRO A 134 -1.20 -7.20 -19.16
N ILE A 135 -1.34 -8.14 -18.21
CA ILE A 135 -1.28 -7.84 -16.77
C ILE A 135 0.14 -7.40 -16.40
N ILE A 136 1.14 -8.19 -16.79
CA ILE A 136 2.56 -7.89 -16.51
C ILE A 136 2.97 -6.59 -17.19
N ALA A 137 2.61 -6.41 -18.46
CA ALA A 137 2.91 -5.18 -19.21
C ALA A 137 2.26 -3.95 -18.57
N GLY A 138 0.99 -4.03 -18.15
CA GLY A 138 0.31 -2.93 -17.46
C GLY A 138 1.01 -2.54 -16.16
N CYS A 139 1.41 -3.52 -15.35
CA CYS A 139 2.18 -3.27 -14.13
C CYS A 139 3.55 -2.65 -14.42
N LEU A 140 4.27 -3.14 -15.44
CA LEU A 140 5.58 -2.60 -15.81
C LEU A 140 5.50 -1.18 -16.36
N VAL A 141 4.50 -0.88 -17.20
CA VAL A 141 4.22 0.48 -17.69
C VAL A 141 3.93 1.41 -16.51
N PHE A 142 3.08 0.99 -15.58
CA PHE A 142 2.80 1.76 -14.37
C PHE A 142 4.08 2.05 -13.55
N VAL A 143 4.94 1.05 -13.34
CA VAL A 143 6.23 1.25 -12.65
C VAL A 143 7.15 2.20 -13.42
N LEU A 144 7.23 2.10 -14.75
CA LEU A 144 8.04 2.99 -15.58
C LEU A 144 7.57 4.45 -15.50
N LEU A 145 6.26 4.67 -15.54
CA LEU A 145 5.68 6.00 -15.36
C LEU A 145 6.03 6.55 -13.97
N TYR A 146 5.91 5.73 -12.92
CA TYR A 146 6.29 6.11 -11.56
C TYR A 146 7.79 6.34 -11.37
N SER A 147 8.63 5.62 -12.11
CA SER A 147 10.08 5.79 -12.08
C SER A 147 10.53 7.19 -12.48
N CYS A 148 9.70 7.93 -13.24
CA CYS A 148 9.96 9.32 -13.62
C CYS A 148 9.87 10.29 -12.43
N LEU A 149 9.19 9.93 -11.34
CA LEU A 149 9.11 10.79 -10.16
C LEU A 149 10.45 10.78 -9.39
N PRO A 150 10.98 11.95 -9.00
CA PRO A 150 12.24 12.03 -8.23
C PRO A 150 12.13 11.32 -6.88
N HIS A 151 11.05 11.59 -6.16
CA HIS A 151 10.74 10.93 -4.89
C HIS A 151 10.03 9.60 -5.12
N LYS A 152 10.55 8.57 -4.46
CA LYS A 152 10.11 7.19 -4.67
C LYS A 152 9.92 6.51 -3.34
N GLU A 153 8.78 5.84 -3.22
CA GLU A 153 8.44 5.04 -2.06
C GLU A 153 7.77 3.74 -2.48
N LEU A 154 7.96 2.69 -1.67
CA LEU A 154 7.37 1.37 -1.91
C LEU A 154 5.85 1.42 -1.99
N ARG A 155 5.23 2.29 -1.17
CA ARG A 155 3.76 2.41 -1.08
C ARG A 155 3.10 2.95 -2.35
N PHE A 156 3.85 3.60 -3.24
CA PHE A 156 3.30 4.08 -4.52
C PHE A 156 3.08 2.93 -5.51
N VAL A 157 3.95 1.91 -5.47
CA VAL A 157 3.89 0.78 -6.41
C VAL A 157 3.22 -0.46 -5.81
N LEU A 158 2.87 -0.44 -4.53
CA LEU A 158 2.36 -1.63 -3.82
C LEU A 158 1.16 -2.29 -4.53
N TYR A 159 0.33 -1.51 -5.24
CA TYR A 159 -0.86 -1.97 -5.95
C TYR A 159 -0.60 -3.02 -7.03
N ILE A 160 0.61 -3.07 -7.58
CA ILE A 160 0.97 -4.05 -8.62
C ILE A 160 1.28 -5.43 -8.04
N VAL A 161 1.58 -5.52 -6.74
CA VAL A 161 2.03 -6.77 -6.10
C VAL A 161 1.03 -7.91 -6.29
N PRO A 162 -0.26 -7.75 -5.93
CA PRO A 162 -1.22 -8.83 -6.13
C PRO A 162 -1.55 -9.07 -7.62
N LEU A 163 -1.44 -8.05 -8.48
CA LEU A 163 -1.60 -8.20 -9.93
C LEU A 163 -0.47 -9.06 -10.54
N LEU A 164 0.78 -8.84 -10.12
CA LEU A 164 1.93 -9.63 -10.55
C LEU A 164 1.97 -11.03 -9.92
N ASN A 165 1.45 -11.19 -8.70
CA ASN A 165 1.28 -12.52 -8.10
C ASN A 165 0.23 -13.37 -8.82
N THR A 166 -0.70 -12.78 -9.59
CA THR A 166 -1.74 -13.52 -10.31
C THR A 166 -1.16 -14.42 -11.43
N PRO A 167 -0.31 -13.93 -12.36
CA PRO A 167 0.44 -14.77 -13.29
C PRO A 167 1.28 -15.86 -12.62
N THR A 168 1.95 -15.54 -11.51
CA THR A 168 2.76 -16.53 -10.78
C THR A 168 1.89 -17.61 -10.15
N ALA A 169 0.76 -17.24 -9.54
CA ALA A 169 -0.21 -18.19 -9.00
C ALA A 169 -0.80 -19.10 -10.08
N TRP A 170 -1.11 -18.55 -11.26
CA TRP A 170 -1.53 -19.35 -12.42
C TRP A 170 -0.46 -20.39 -12.80
N LEU A 171 0.81 -20.00 -12.84
CA LEU A 171 1.91 -20.92 -13.18
C LEU A 171 2.04 -22.04 -12.13
N CYS A 172 2.00 -21.69 -10.84
CA CYS A 172 2.02 -22.66 -9.75
C CYS A 172 0.84 -23.65 -9.86
N ALA A 173 -0.37 -23.16 -10.10
CA ALA A 173 -1.55 -24.00 -10.28
C ALA A 173 -1.44 -24.90 -11.52
N ALA A 174 -0.91 -24.38 -12.63
CA ALA A 174 -0.67 -25.16 -13.85
C ALA A 174 0.32 -26.30 -13.59
N ILE A 175 1.40 -26.07 -12.84
CA ILE A 175 2.36 -27.09 -12.46
C ILE A 175 1.70 -28.18 -11.60
N PHE A 176 1.00 -27.80 -10.53
CA PHE A 176 0.33 -28.76 -9.63
C PHE A 176 -0.72 -29.60 -10.34
N SER A 177 -1.55 -28.98 -11.20
CA SER A 177 -2.59 -29.68 -11.96
C SER A 177 -2.03 -30.76 -12.91
N ASN A 178 -0.80 -30.57 -13.42
CA ASN A 178 -0.12 -31.53 -14.28
C ASN A 178 0.75 -32.52 -13.49
N GLY A 179 0.83 -32.40 -12.16
CA GLY A 179 1.71 -33.18 -11.29
C GLY A 179 1.55 -34.71 -11.40
N ARG A 180 0.35 -35.20 -11.75
CA ARG A 180 0.09 -36.64 -11.91
C ARG A 180 0.55 -37.22 -13.25
N LYS A 181 0.91 -36.39 -14.22
CA LYS A 181 1.20 -36.82 -15.60
C LYS A 181 2.63 -37.34 -15.80
N SER A 182 3.60 -36.87 -15.03
CA SER A 182 5.00 -37.28 -15.15
C SER A 182 5.79 -37.00 -13.88
N PHE A 183 6.86 -37.77 -13.65
CA PHE A 183 7.84 -37.51 -12.61
C PHE A 183 8.43 -36.09 -12.69
N ALA A 184 8.68 -35.57 -13.89
CA ALA A 184 9.17 -34.20 -14.08
C ALA A 184 8.21 -33.14 -13.51
N TRP A 185 6.90 -33.31 -13.71
CA TRP A 185 5.89 -32.41 -13.13
C TRP A 185 5.81 -32.52 -11.60
N ARG A 186 6.10 -33.71 -11.03
CA ARG A 186 6.21 -33.90 -9.57
C ARG A 186 7.42 -33.14 -9.01
N CYS A 187 8.57 -33.21 -9.68
CA CYS A 187 9.75 -32.43 -9.29
C CYS A 187 9.48 -30.92 -9.35
N LEU A 188 8.83 -30.44 -10.40
CA LEU A 188 8.40 -29.04 -10.49
C LEU A 188 7.42 -28.66 -9.37
N GLY A 189 6.51 -29.57 -8.99
CA GLY A 189 5.62 -29.35 -7.84
C GLY A 189 6.37 -29.16 -6.53
N TRP A 190 7.43 -29.94 -6.28
CA TRP A 190 8.31 -29.74 -5.12
C TRP A 190 9.07 -28.41 -5.17
N LEU A 191 9.52 -27.99 -6.36
CA LEU A 191 10.15 -26.68 -6.55
C LEU A 191 9.18 -25.55 -6.20
N VAL A 192 7.92 -25.65 -6.63
CA VAL A 192 6.88 -24.67 -6.27
C VAL A 192 6.62 -24.66 -4.76
N ALA A 193 6.55 -25.83 -4.11
CA ALA A 193 6.38 -25.91 -2.67
C ALA A 193 7.57 -25.26 -1.92
N ALA A 194 8.80 -25.51 -2.36
CA ALA A 194 10.01 -24.90 -1.82
C ALA A 194 10.03 -23.37 -2.01
N HIS A 195 9.61 -22.89 -3.19
CA HIS A 195 9.44 -21.47 -3.49
C HIS A 195 8.46 -20.78 -2.51
N LEU A 196 7.30 -21.40 -2.25
CA LEU A 196 6.31 -20.87 -1.32
C LEU A 196 6.86 -20.83 0.12
N ALA A 197 7.51 -21.91 0.56
CA ALA A 197 8.14 -21.97 1.88
C ALA A 197 9.25 -20.91 2.05
N ALA A 198 10.09 -20.73 1.03
CA ALA A 198 11.16 -19.73 1.05
C ALA A 198 10.60 -18.30 1.08
N ASN A 199 9.54 -18.00 0.32
CA ASN A 199 8.88 -16.69 0.40
C ASN A 199 8.23 -16.45 1.76
N LEU A 200 7.62 -17.47 2.37
CA LEU A 200 7.06 -17.36 3.71
C LEU A 200 8.15 -17.06 4.74
N ALA A 201 9.27 -17.80 4.69
CA ALA A 201 10.41 -17.57 5.57
C ALA A 201 11.01 -16.17 5.39
N ALA A 202 11.24 -15.74 4.14
CA ALA A 202 11.75 -14.40 3.84
C ALA A 202 10.80 -13.29 4.31
N THR A 203 9.49 -13.47 4.09
CA THR A 203 8.46 -12.53 4.59
C THR A 203 8.47 -12.47 6.12
N GLY A 204 8.56 -13.62 6.79
CA GLY A 204 8.67 -13.70 8.24
C GLY A 204 9.92 -12.99 8.78
N LEU A 205 11.07 -13.17 8.14
CA LEU A 205 12.31 -12.49 8.49
C LEU A 205 12.20 -10.96 8.31
N MET A 206 11.63 -10.51 7.19
CA MET A 206 11.41 -9.08 6.94
C MET A 206 10.40 -8.48 7.94
N ALA A 207 9.34 -9.20 8.29
CA ALA A 207 8.37 -8.78 9.28
C ALA A 207 8.98 -8.69 10.68
N TRP A 208 9.80 -9.68 11.05
CA TRP A 208 10.56 -9.66 12.30
C TRP A 208 11.52 -8.48 12.36
N ALA A 209 12.31 -8.25 11.30
CA ALA A 209 13.20 -7.10 11.22
C ALA A 209 12.44 -5.77 11.27
N ALA A 210 11.27 -5.69 10.62
CA ALA A 210 10.44 -4.49 10.64
C ALA A 210 9.86 -4.19 12.03
N ALA A 211 9.58 -5.22 12.85
CA ALA A 211 9.09 -5.03 14.22
C ALA A 211 10.10 -4.25 15.09
N TRP A 212 11.40 -4.38 14.82
CA TRP A 212 12.46 -3.66 15.53
C TRP A 212 12.65 -2.20 15.10
N ASN A 213 12.00 -1.74 14.03
CA ASN A 213 12.14 -0.37 13.52
C ASN A 213 11.26 0.66 14.24
N TYR A 214 10.67 0.32 15.39
CA TYR A 214 9.77 1.20 16.15
C TYR A 214 10.25 1.56 17.57
N PRO A 215 11.50 2.04 17.75
CA PRO A 215 12.02 2.41 19.08
C PRO A 215 11.25 3.56 19.75
N GLY A 216 10.61 4.46 18.99
CA GLY A 216 9.79 5.54 19.56
C GLY A 216 8.56 5.03 20.29
N GLY A 217 7.93 3.96 19.79
CA GLY A 217 6.84 3.27 20.50
C GLY A 217 7.32 2.61 21.79
N GLN A 218 8.51 2.00 21.76
CA GLN A 218 9.13 1.40 22.95
C GLN A 218 9.50 2.46 23.99
N ALA A 219 10.05 3.60 23.56
CA ALA A 219 10.34 4.73 24.44
C ALA A 219 9.07 5.27 25.11
N MET A 220 7.94 5.29 24.40
CA MET A 220 6.66 5.68 24.99
C MET A 220 6.17 4.69 26.03
N TRP A 221 6.32 3.39 25.78
CA TRP A 221 6.01 2.36 26.76
C TRP A 221 6.87 2.53 28.02
N ASP A 222 8.18 2.64 27.85
CA ASP A 222 9.11 2.80 28.97
C ASP A 222 8.81 4.07 29.76
N LEU A 223 8.55 5.21 29.12
CA LEU A 223 8.20 6.45 29.79
C LEU A 223 6.97 6.30 30.71
N HIS A 224 5.91 5.66 30.22
CA HIS A 224 4.68 5.47 31.01
C HIS A 224 4.87 4.48 32.17
N PHE A 225 5.57 3.37 31.93
CA PHE A 225 5.71 2.31 32.92
C PHE A 225 6.84 2.55 33.93
N THR A 226 7.91 3.23 33.54
CA THR A 226 9.10 3.47 34.38
C THR A 226 9.17 4.87 34.96
N HIS A 227 8.69 5.91 34.28
CA HIS A 227 8.93 7.29 34.72
C HIS A 227 7.68 7.97 35.28
N LEU A 228 6.55 7.89 34.56
CA LEU A 228 5.32 8.57 34.97
C LEU A 228 4.63 7.92 36.18
N ARG A 229 4.74 6.60 36.35
CA ARG A 229 4.23 5.90 37.56
C ARG A 229 4.96 6.31 38.84
N HIS A 230 6.26 6.63 38.77
CA HIS A 230 7.02 7.06 39.94
C HIS A 230 6.84 8.54 40.26
N LEU A 231 6.64 9.37 39.23
CA LEU A 231 6.42 10.81 39.39
C LEU A 231 4.97 11.17 39.78
N CYS A 232 3.99 10.32 39.48
CA CYS A 232 2.59 10.48 39.87
C CYS A 232 2.04 9.18 40.50
N PRO A 233 2.36 8.87 41.77
CA PRO A 233 1.80 7.73 42.48
C PRO A 233 0.28 7.92 42.63
N ARG A 234 -0.52 6.99 42.11
CA ARG A 234 -1.95 6.91 42.41
C ARG A 234 -2.13 6.63 43.90
N GLY A 235 -2.44 7.67 44.67
CA GLY A 235 -2.98 7.58 46.02
C GLY A 235 -1.95 7.44 47.14
N THR A 236 -1.50 8.56 47.67
CA THR A 236 -1.27 8.69 49.12
C THR A 236 -2.13 9.84 49.63
N THR A 237 -3.21 9.47 50.30
CA THR A 237 -4.03 10.37 51.12
C THR A 237 -3.18 10.94 52.26
N ARG A 238 -2.66 12.16 52.08
CA ARG A 238 -2.46 13.25 53.08
C ARG A 238 -1.29 14.15 52.66
N SER A 239 -1.64 15.24 51.95
CA SER A 239 -1.18 16.65 52.10
C SER A 239 0.33 17.00 52.05
N PRO A 240 0.74 18.25 51.75
CA PRO A 240 0.21 19.29 50.84
C PRO A 240 1.28 19.79 49.83
N ARG A 241 0.84 20.44 48.73
CA ARG A 241 1.65 21.31 47.84
C ARG A 241 2.90 20.70 47.18
N VAL A 242 2.70 19.69 46.35
CA VAL A 242 3.49 19.63 45.11
C VAL A 242 2.54 20.08 44.02
N SER A 243 2.81 21.28 43.48
CA SER A 243 2.13 21.78 42.30
C SER A 243 2.08 20.63 41.29
N SER A 244 0.88 20.29 40.82
CA SER A 244 0.66 19.46 39.63
C SER A 244 1.43 20.11 38.49
N SER A 245 2.72 19.80 38.42
CA SER A 245 3.65 20.35 37.47
C SER A 245 3.34 19.58 36.21
N SER A 246 2.48 20.14 35.37
CA SER A 246 2.15 19.62 34.05
C SER A 246 3.47 19.34 33.33
N CYS A 247 3.88 18.07 33.32
CA CYS A 247 5.11 17.65 32.70
C CYS A 247 4.87 17.66 31.20
N HIS A 248 5.33 18.72 30.53
CA HIS A 248 5.24 18.81 29.07
C HIS A 248 6.38 18.00 28.45
N ILE A 249 6.03 16.90 27.80
CA ILE A 249 6.97 16.04 27.10
C ILE A 249 7.01 16.46 25.63
N HIS A 250 8.17 16.89 25.16
CA HIS A 250 8.38 17.18 23.76
C HIS A 250 8.76 15.89 23.00
N ILE A 251 7.95 15.51 22.01
CA ILE A 251 8.23 14.38 21.12
C ILE A 251 8.90 14.91 19.84
N GLY A 252 10.18 14.57 19.66
CA GLY A 252 10.91 14.91 18.44
C GLY A 252 10.42 14.13 17.21
N ASN A 253 10.67 14.66 16.01
CA ASN A 253 10.22 14.07 14.74
C ASN A 253 10.63 12.59 14.57
N LEU A 254 11.88 12.24 14.89
CA LEU A 254 12.37 10.86 14.76
C LEU A 254 11.61 9.89 15.69
N ALA A 255 11.30 10.33 16.91
CA ALA A 255 10.51 9.53 17.84
C ALA A 255 9.08 9.32 17.32
N ALA A 256 8.46 10.38 16.80
CA ALA A 256 7.12 10.30 16.20
C ALA A 256 7.09 9.35 14.99
N GLN A 257 8.10 9.42 14.11
CA GLN A 257 8.24 8.55 12.94
C GLN A 257 8.47 7.07 13.30
N THR A 258 9.03 6.80 14.50
CA THR A 258 9.32 5.45 14.98
C THR A 258 8.29 4.94 15.99
N GLY A 259 7.08 5.49 15.98
CA GLY A 259 5.94 4.92 16.71
C GLY A 259 5.55 5.64 18.00
N ALA A 260 6.13 6.82 18.31
CA ALA A 260 5.62 7.64 19.40
C ALA A 260 4.34 8.37 18.96
N ILE A 261 3.18 7.77 19.25
CA ILE A 261 1.85 8.25 18.86
C ILE A 261 0.97 8.52 20.07
N ARG A 262 0.01 9.45 19.94
CA ARG A 262 -0.95 9.78 21.00
C ARG A 262 -1.83 8.62 21.45
N PHE A 263 -2.06 7.61 20.61
CA PHE A 263 -2.80 6.42 21.03
C PHE A 263 -2.09 5.61 22.14
N LEU A 264 -0.79 5.83 22.35
CA LEU A 264 -0.01 5.22 23.43
C LEU A 264 -0.02 6.07 24.70
N GLU A 265 -0.73 7.20 24.72
CA GLU A 265 -0.91 8.06 25.88
C GLU A 265 -1.88 7.40 26.87
N LEU A 266 -1.38 6.99 28.03
CA LEU A 266 -2.17 6.24 29.04
C LEU A 266 -2.65 7.12 30.21
N LEU A 267 -2.09 8.31 30.38
CA LEU A 267 -2.36 9.22 31.48
C LEU A 267 -2.75 10.57 30.91
N ASP A 268 -4.01 10.69 30.52
CA ASP A 268 -4.56 11.99 30.15
C ASP A 268 -5.08 12.70 31.41
N SER A 269 -4.72 13.97 31.57
CA SER A 269 -5.27 14.84 32.61
C SER A 269 -6.59 15.43 32.10
N SER A 270 -7.64 14.62 32.11
CA SER A 270 -9.02 15.09 31.95
C SER A 270 -9.66 15.38 33.30
#